data_AF-A0AAW2S0B5-F1
#
_entry.id   AF-A0AAW2S0B5-F1
#
_cell.length_a   1.000
_cell.length_b   1.000
_cell.length_c   1.000
_cell.angle_alpha   90.00
_cell.angle_beta   90.00
_cell.angle_gamma   90.00
#
_symmetry.space_group_name_H-M   'P 1'
#
loop_
_entity.id
_entity.type
_entity.pdbx_description
1 polymer ?
#
loop_
_entity_poly.entity_id
_entity_poly.type
_entity_poly.pdbx_seq_one_letter_code
_entity_poly.pdbx_strand_id
1 'polypeptide(L)' 'MPFSLTNAPVTFSTLMNQVLHGFLDEFVVVYLDDIVIYSRTLANHVEHLRQVLARLREYELYAKVSKCSFAQETISF' A
#
# COMPACT_ATOMS: atom_id res chain seq x y z
N MET A 1 -16.38 -3.97 -0.77
CA MET A 1 -17.23 -3.56 0.38
C MET A 1 -18.01 -2.30 0.01
N PRO A 2 -19.28 -2.15 0.42
CA PRO A 2 -20.00 -0.89 0.28
C PRO A 2 -19.46 0.16 1.27
N PHE A 3 -19.32 1.42 0.83
CA PHE A 3 -18.75 2.54 1.59
C PHE A 3 -19.57 2.98 2.82
N SER A 4 -20.74 2.40 3.07
CA SER A 4 -21.71 2.84 4.09
C SER A 4 -21.75 1.99 5.37
N LEU A 5 -20.76 1.12 5.60
CA LEU A 5 -20.65 0.31 6.81
C LEU A 5 -19.65 0.96 7.78
N THR A 6 -20.09 1.23 9.01
CA THR A 6 -19.31 1.92 10.07
C THR A 6 -17.95 1.26 10.37
N ASN A 7 -17.79 -0.04 10.07
CA ASN A 7 -16.57 -0.80 10.30
C ASN A 7 -15.77 -1.14 9.03
N ALA A 8 -16.23 -0.70 7.84
CA ALA A 8 -15.54 -0.96 6.57
C ALA A 8 -14.05 -0.53 6.56
N PRO A 9 -13.66 0.65 7.10
CA PRO A 9 -12.24 1.03 7.12
C PRO A 9 -11.39 0.13 8.01
N VAL A 10 -11.95 -0.34 9.14
CA VAL A 10 -11.24 -1.23 10.06
C VAL A 10 -11.01 -2.59 9.41
N THR A 11 -12.03 -3.16 8.76
CA THR A 11 -11.89 -4.46 8.08
C THR A 11 -10.95 -4.38 6.88
N PHE A 12 -10.97 -3.27 6.12
CA PHE A 12 -10.03 -3.06 5.02
C PHE A 12 -8.59 -2.92 5.51
N SER A 13 -8.36 -2.14 6.57
CA SER A 13 -7.04 -1.99 7.20
C SER A 13 -6.51 -3.33 7.74
N THR A 14 -7.33 -4.16 8.38
CA THR A 14 -6.92 -5.51 8.81
C THR A 14 -6.52 -6.39 7.63
N LEU A 15 -7.27 -6.35 6.53
CA LEU A 15 -6.95 -7.10 5.32
C LEU A 15 -5.66 -6.60 4.67
N MET A 16 -5.46 -5.29 4.53
CA MET A 16 -4.20 -4.71 4.02
C MET A 16 -3.01 -5.14 4.88
N ASN A 17 -3.17 -5.11 6.21
CA ASN A 17 -2.13 -5.53 7.13
C ASN A 17 -1.78 -7.02 6.97
N GLN A 18 -2.76 -7.89 6.68
CA GLN A 18 -2.50 -9.31 6.41
C GLN A 18 -1.80 -9.53 5.07
N VAL A 19 -2.25 -8.85 4.01
CA VAL A 19 -1.69 -8.97 2.65
C VAL A 19 -0.23 -8.50 2.61
N LEU A 20 0.05 -7.38 3.28
CA LEU A 20 1.35 -6.73 3.28
C LEU A 20 2.21 -7.08 4.50
N HIS A 21 1.79 -8.02 5.36
CA HIS A 21 2.41 -8.33 6.64
C HIS A 21 3.95 -8.51 6.58
N GLY A 22 4.46 -9.13 5.51
CA GLY A 22 5.90 -9.35 5.31
C GLY A 22 6.69 -8.13 4.83
N PHE A 23 6.02 -7.00 4.58
CA PHE A 23 6.61 -5.74 4.11
C PHE A 23 6.34 -4.57 5.07
N LEU A 24 5.38 -4.74 5.98
CA LEU A 24 5.06 -3.78 7.04
C LEU A 24 6.30 -3.51 7.90
N ASP A 25 6.51 -2.25 8.25
CA ASP A 25 7.62 -1.76 9.08
C ASP A 25 9.04 -1.97 8.51
N GLU A 26 9.20 -2.70 7.39
CA GLU A 26 10.46 -2.76 6.64
C GLU A 26 10.58 -1.62 5.62
N PHE A 27 9.63 -1.58 4.67
CA PHE A 27 9.62 -0.59 3.59
C PHE A 27 8.20 -0.14 3.19
N VAL A 28 7.17 -0.62 3.90
CA VAL A 28 5.77 -0.28 3.67
C VAL A 28 5.11 0.18 4.97
N VAL A 29 4.35 1.27 4.90
CA VAL A 29 3.40 1.69 5.94
C VAL A 29 2.01 1.70 5.32
N VAL A 30 1.03 1.17 6.05
CA VAL A 30 -0.38 1.18 5.63
C VAL A 30 -1.19 2.02 6.61
N TYR A 31 -2.00 2.93 6.09
CA TYR A 31 -2.97 3.68 6.88
C TYR A 31 -4.32 3.67 6.17
N LEU A 32 -5.27 2.91 6.72
CA LEU A 32 -6.60 2.72 6.13
C LEU A 32 -6.51 2.23 4.67
N ASP A 33 -6.74 3.14 3.72
CA ASP A 33 -6.76 2.87 2.29
C ASP A 33 -5.45 3.26 1.58
N ASP A 34 -4.55 3.96 2.28
CA ASP A 34 -3.31 4.49 1.72
C ASP A 34 -2.11 3.59 2.07
N ILE A 35 -1.31 3.28 1.05
CA ILE A 35 -0.10 2.46 1.15
C ILE A 35 1.10 3.36 0.81
N VAL A 36 1.99 3.55 1.77
CA VAL A 36 3.24 4.29 1.60
C VAL A 36 4.38 3.31 1.45
N ILE A 37 5.17 3.47 0.40
CA ILE A 37 6.38 2.68 0.16
C ILE A 37 7.56 3.63 0.30
N TYR A 38 8.50 3.36 1.20
CA TYR A 38 9.67 4.19 1.43
C TYR A 38 10.96 3.40 1.19
N SER A 39 11.99 4.05 0.68
CA SER A 39 13.26 3.40 0.30
C SER A 39 14.39 4.40 0.27
N ARG A 40 15.64 3.95 0.51
CA ARG A 40 16.82 4.83 0.54
C ARG A 40 17.34 5.22 -0.84
N THR A 41 17.12 4.37 -1.85
CA THR A 41 17.59 4.58 -3.23
C THR A 41 16.45 4.31 -4.19
N LEU A 42 16.47 4.96 -5.36
CA LEU A 42 15.47 4.74 -6.40
C LEU A 42 15.47 3.28 -6.91
N ALA A 43 16.65 2.66 -7.01
CA ALA A 43 16.77 1.27 -7.42
C ALA A 43 16.04 0.32 -6.46
N ASN A 44 16.23 0.50 -5.14
CA ASN A 44 15.51 -0.28 -4.13
C ASN A 44 14.02 0.05 -4.16
N HIS A 45 13.66 1.32 -4.39
CA HIS A 45 12.27 1.75 -4.46
C HIS A 45 11.50 1.05 -5.59
N VAL A 46 12.12 0.90 -6.77
CA VAL A 46 11.52 0.18 -7.90
C VAL A 46 11.29 -1.29 -7.57
N GLU A 47 12.24 -1.94 -6.90
CA GLU A 47 12.09 -3.34 -6.49
C GLU A 47 10.99 -3.51 -5.43
N HIS A 48 10.95 -2.64 -4.42
CA HIS A 48 9.87 -2.63 -3.42
C HIS A 48 8.50 -2.38 -4.05
N LEU A 49 8.40 -1.43 -4.99
CA LEU A 49 7.17 -1.19 -5.76
C LEU A 49 6.71 -2.45 -6.49
N ARG A 50 7.65 -3.14 -7.15
CA ARG A 50 7.35 -4.38 -7.86
C ARG A 50 6.83 -5.46 -6.91
N GLN A 51 7.43 -5.61 -5.74
CA GLN A 51 7.02 -6.59 -4.73
C GLN A 51 5.62 -6.29 -4.17
N VAL A 52 5.35 -5.02 -3.83
CA VAL A 52 4.04 -4.60 -3.30
C VAL A 52 2.96 -4.74 -4.36
N LEU A 53 3.19 -4.27 -5.59
CA LEU A 53 2.21 -4.38 -6.68
C LEU A 53 1.95 -5.85 -7.06
N ALA A 54 2.97 -6.71 -7.03
CA ALA A 54 2.79 -8.15 -7.24
C ALA A 54 1.92 -8.78 -6.15
N ARG A 55 2.15 -8.41 -4.88
CA ARG A 55 1.35 -8.90 -3.75
C ARG A 55 -0.09 -8.39 -3.81
N LEU A 56 -0.31 -7.12 -4.12
CA LEU A 56 -1.66 -6.59 -4.31
C LEU A 56 -2.40 -7.34 -5.41
N ARG A 57 -1.73 -7.65 -6.53
CA ARG A 57 -2.32 -8.41 -7.64
C ARG A 57 -2.69 -9.84 -7.24
N GLU A 58 -1.90 -10.52 -6.41
CA GLU A 58 -2.18 -11.87 -5.91
C GLU A 58 -3.49 -11.94 -5.11
N TYR A 59 -3.81 -10.88 -4.38
CA TYR A 59 -5.04 -10.74 -3.60
C TYR A 59 -6.15 -9.99 -4.34
N GLU A 60 -6.01 -9.79 -5.66
CA GLU A 60 -6.97 -9.07 -6.52
C GLU A 60 -7.28 -7.63 -6.04
N LEU A 61 -6.30 -6.99 -5.41
CA LEU A 61 -6.36 -5.61 -4.97
C LEU A 61 -5.70 -4.71 -6.01
N TYR A 62 -6.37 -3.62 -6.35
CA TYR A 62 -5.92 -2.72 -7.40
C TYR A 62 -5.81 -1.29 -6.87
N ALA A 63 -4.64 -0.70 -7.07
CA ALA A 63 -4.41 0.71 -6.80
C ALA A 63 -5.01 1.57 -7.91
N LYS A 64 -5.66 2.67 -7.54
CA LYS A 64 -6.19 3.63 -8.51
C LYS A 64 -5.06 4.56 -8.96
N VAL A 65 -4.53 4.33 -10.15
CA VAL A 65 -3.40 5.09 -10.73
C VAL A 65 -3.58 6.61 -10.65
N SER A 66 -4.79 7.13 -10.84
CA SER A 66 -5.08 8.57 -10.76
C SER A 66 -4.89 9.18 -9.36
N LYS A 67 -4.77 8.36 -8.32
CA LYS A 67 -4.54 8.75 -6.93
C LYS A 67 -3.14 8.32 -6.45
N CYS A 68 -2.35 7.66 -7.28
CA CYS A 68 -1.02 7.21 -6.91
C CYS A 68 0.02 8.26 -7.29
N SER A 69 0.90 8.58 -6.34
CA SER A 69 2.11 9.35 -6.57
C SER A 69 3.32 8.42 -6.44
N PHE A 70 4.19 8.41 -7.44
CA PHE A 70 5.35 7.51 -7.48
C PHE A 70 6.66 8.30 -7.39
N ALA A 71 7.66 7.73 -6.71
CA ALA A 71 9.02 8.25 -6.62
C ALA A 71 9.11 9.75 -6.24
N GLN A 72 8.26 10.19 -5.31
CA GLN A 72 8.34 11.54 -4.76
C GLN A 72 9.35 11.58 -3.60
N GLU A 73 10.15 12.64 -3.54
CA GLU A 73 11.08 12.89 -2.42
C GLU A 73 10.35 13.28 -1.13
N THR A 74 9.16 13.86 -1.28
CA THR A 74 8.27 14.24 -0.18
C THR A 74 6.84 13.82 -0.51
N ILE A 75 6.13 13.34 0.51
CA ILE A 75 4.76 12.87 0.41
C ILE A 75 3.96 13.60 1.49
N SER A 76 2.83 14.19 1.11
CA SER A 76 1.84 14.70 2.06
C SER A 76 0.94 13.53 2.45
N PHE A 77 1.16 13.00 3.66
CA PHE A 77 0.39 11.92 4.26
C PHE A 77 -0.50 12.45 5.38
#